data_AF-A0A8J8CBU5-F1
#
_entry.id   AF-A0A8J8CBU5-F1
#
_cell.length_a   1.000
_cell.length_b   1.000
_cell.length_c   1.000
_cell.angle_alpha   90.00
_cell.angle_beta   90.00
_cell.angle_gamma   90.00
#
_symmetry.space_group_name_H-M   'P 1'
#
loop_
_entity.id
_entity.type
_entity.pdbx_description
1 polymer ?
#
loop_
_entity_poly.entity_id
_entity_poly.type
_entity_poly.pdbx_seq_one_letter_code
_entity_poly.pdbx_strand_id
1 'polypeptide(L)'
;MIGFWWLVSIAVLAVEIALLLYILLLYSKIHRTTGGRLLIGIQLFAILFVAQDALGAWTILSFYSRLGTSVSFPLAVLNTLGLAALLSLYYTLRT
;
A
#
# COMPACT_ATOMS: atom_id res chain seq x y z
N MET A 1 -12.28 16.07 14.91
CA MET A 1 -11.36 16.47 13.82
C MET A 1 -10.35 15.33 13.64
N ILE A 2 -10.07 14.91 12.41
CA ILE A 2 -9.05 13.88 12.17
C ILE A 2 -7.69 14.50 12.51
N GLY A 3 -6.93 13.83 13.39
CA GLY A 3 -5.59 14.28 13.78
C GLY A 3 -4.61 14.22 12.61
N PHE A 4 -3.62 15.11 12.60
CA PHE A 4 -2.62 15.22 11.53
C PHE A 4 -2.00 13.87 11.13
N TRP A 5 -1.56 13.07 12.11
CA TRP A 5 -0.94 11.77 11.85
C TRP A 5 -1.87 10.76 11.18
N TRP A 6 -3.16 10.79 11.51
CA TRP A 6 -4.16 9.96 10.83
C TRP A 6 -4.31 10.37 9.36
N LEU A 7 -4.30 11.67 9.06
CA LEU A 7 -4.31 12.16 7.67
C LEU A 7 -3.07 11.71 6.90
N VAL A 8 -1.89 11.79 7.53
CA VAL A 8 -0.65 11.29 6.91
C VAL A 8 -0.75 9.80 6.61
N SER A 9 -1.20 8.97 7.56
CA SER A 9 -1.41 7.54 7.33
C SER A 9 -2.36 7.26 6.17
N ILE A 10 -3.50 7.96 6.10
CA ILE A 10 -4.48 7.78 5.01
C ILE A 10 -3.87 8.19 3.67
N ALA A 11 -3.17 9.32 3.61
CA ALA A 11 -2.55 9.80 2.39
C ALA A 11 -1.49 8.83 1.86
N VAL A 12 -0.67 8.27 2.77
CA VAL A 12 0.35 7.28 2.42
C VAL A 12 -0.28 6.01 1.88
N LEU A 13 -1.29 5.44 2.57
CA LEU A 13 -2.00 4.25 2.10
C LEU A 13 -2.67 4.48 0.73
N ALA A 14 -3.21 5.67 0.50
CA ALA A 14 -3.80 6.02 -0.79
C ALA A 14 -2.76 6.02 -1.93
N VAL A 15 -1.55 6.50 -1.66
CA VAL A 15 -0.42 6.45 -2.62
C VAL A 15 0.04 5.01 -2.84
N GLU A 16 0.17 4.20 -1.78
CA GLU A 16 0.55 2.78 -1.89
C GLU A 16 -0.44 2.00 -2.75
N ILE A 17 -1.74 2.14 -2.48
CA ILE A 17 -2.80 1.51 -3.26
C ILE A 17 -2.71 1.92 -4.74
N ALA A 18 -2.54 3.22 -5.03
CA ALA A 18 -2.43 3.70 -6.40
C ALA A 18 -1.21 3.09 -7.12
N LEU A 19 -0.07 2.99 -6.43
CA LEU A 19 1.16 2.46 -6.99
C LEU A 19 1.07 0.94 -7.22
N LEU A 20 0.48 0.22 -6.28
CA LEU A 20 0.22 -1.22 -6.40
C LEU A 20 -0.75 -1.55 -7.51
N LEU A 21 -1.84 -0.78 -7.66
CA LEU A 21 -2.77 -0.93 -8.77
C LEU A 21 -2.08 -0.68 -10.12
N TYR A 22 -1.20 0.32 -10.19
CA TYR A 22 -0.40 0.59 -11.38
C TYR A 22 0.52 -0.60 -11.72
N ILE A 23 1.24 -1.13 -10.72
CA ILE A 23 2.08 -2.33 -10.88
C ILE A 23 1.23 -3.51 -11.35
N LEU A 24 0.08 -3.75 -10.72
CA LEU A 24 -0.83 -4.84 -11.07
C LEU A 24 -1.30 -4.74 -12.53
N LEU A 25 -1.65 -3.54 -13.00
CA LEU A 25 -2.05 -3.30 -14.39
C LEU A 25 -0.90 -3.58 -15.37
N LEU A 26 0.31 -3.11 -15.06
CA LEU A 26 1.50 -3.31 -15.89
C LEU A 26 1.84 -4.81 -16.00
N TYR A 27 1.95 -5.50 -14.87
CA TYR A 27 2.30 -6.92 -14.82
C TYR A 27 1.18 -7.82 -15.34
N SER A 28 -0.09 -7.44 -15.22
CA SER A 28 -1.21 -8.17 -15.85
C SER A 28 -1.13 -8.13 -17.38
N LYS A 29 -0.74 -7.00 -17.96
CA LYS A 29 -0.52 -6.90 -19.41
C LYS A 29 0.64 -7.79 -19.85
N ILE A 30 1.77 -7.73 -19.15
CA ILE A 30 2.96 -8.54 -19.46
C ILE A 30 2.67 -10.04 -19.30
N HIS A 31 1.96 -10.44 -18.24
CA HIS A 31 1.64 -11.84 -18.01
C HIS A 31 0.82 -12.47 -19.14
N ARG A 32 -0.14 -11.72 -19.72
CA ARG A 32 -0.92 -12.20 -20.87
C ARG A 32 -0.06 -12.49 -22.09
N THR A 33 1.06 -11.79 -22.25
CA THR A 33 2.00 -12.01 -23.36
C THR A 33 3.02 -13.12 -23.09
N THR A 34 3.50 -13.27 -21.86
CA THR A 34 4.65 -14.15 -21.56
C THR A 34 4.27 -15.46 -20.85
N GLY A 35 3.07 -15.57 -20.26
CA GLY A 35 2.59 -16.78 -19.57
C GLY A 35 3.40 -17.23 -18.35
N GLY A 36 4.38 -16.43 -17.90
CA GLY A 36 5.33 -16.82 -16.85
C GLY A 36 4.67 -16.96 -15.47
N ARG A 37 4.92 -18.10 -14.80
CA ARG A 37 4.41 -18.40 -13.43
C ARG A 37 4.87 -17.40 -12.36
N LEU A 38 6.05 -16.79 -12.52
CA LEU A 38 6.58 -15.76 -11.61
C LEU A 38 5.64 -14.54 -11.51
N LEU A 39 5.02 -14.17 -12.64
CA LEU A 39 4.15 -12.99 -12.73
C LEU A 39 2.84 -13.17 -11.95
N ILE A 40 2.40 -14.42 -11.78
CA ILE A 40 1.23 -14.77 -10.94
C ILE A 40 1.53 -14.46 -9.47
N GLY A 41 2.75 -14.78 -9.01
CA GLY A 41 3.19 -14.45 -7.64
C GLY A 41 3.17 -12.95 -7.38
N ILE A 42 3.64 -12.15 -8.34
CA ILE A 42 3.63 -10.68 -8.25
C ILE A 42 2.20 -10.13 -8.23
N GLN A 43 1.30 -10.69 -9.05
CA GLN A 43 -0.11 -10.29 -9.07
C GLN A 43 -0.81 -10.60 -7.73
N LEU A 44 -0.64 -11.81 -7.22
CA LEU A 44 -1.20 -12.21 -5.92
C LEU A 44 -0.65 -11.32 -4.80
N PHE A 45 0.66 -11.07 -4.79
CA PHE A 45 1.30 -10.18 -3.83
C PHE A 45 0.69 -8.78 -3.87
N ALA A 46 0.57 -8.19 -5.06
CA ALA A 46 0.00 -6.86 -5.22
C ALA A 46 -1.47 -6.78 -4.78
N ILE A 47 -2.28 -7.80 -5.11
CA ILE A 47 -3.70 -7.86 -4.69
C ILE A 47 -3.82 -7.94 -3.17
N LEU A 48 -3.02 -8.79 -2.52
CA LEU A 48 -3.03 -8.93 -1.06
C LEU A 48 -2.61 -7.64 -0.36
N PHE A 49 -1.59 -6.96 -0.88
CA PHE A 49 -1.15 -5.67 -0.34
C PHE A 49 -2.23 -4.58 -0.52
N VAL A 50 -2.87 -4.48 -1.69
CA VAL A 50 -3.99 -3.55 -1.89
C VAL A 50 -5.13 -3.82 -0.90
N ALA A 51 -5.47 -5.08 -0.67
CA ALA A 51 -6.49 -5.45 0.30
C ALA A 51 -6.07 -5.06 1.74
N GLN A 52 -4.82 -5.29 2.12
CA GLN A 52 -4.27 -4.90 3.41
C GLN A 52 -4.30 -3.37 3.60
N ASP A 53 -3.95 -2.59 2.58
CA ASP A 53 -3.95 -1.12 2.68
C ASP A 53 -5.37 -0.57 2.75
N ALA A 54 -6.31 -1.15 1.98
CA ALA A 54 -7.71 -0.80 2.05
C ALA A 54 -8.31 -1.09 3.44
N LEU A 55 -8.00 -2.25 4.02
CA LEU A 55 -8.38 -2.60 5.39
C LEU A 55 -7.72 -1.66 6.41
N GLY A 56 -6.47 -1.29 6.21
CA GLY A 56 -5.77 -0.31 7.04
C GLY A 56 -6.46 1.06 7.03
N ALA A 57 -6.81 1.56 5.84
CA ALA A 57 -7.51 2.83 5.68
C ALA A 57 -8.92 2.79 6.31
N TRP A 58 -9.67 1.69 6.10
CA TRP A 58 -10.98 1.49 6.74
C TRP A 58 -10.88 1.45 8.27
N THR A 59 -9.84 0.78 8.80
CA THR A 59 -9.58 0.71 10.25
C THR A 59 -9.28 2.10 10.79
N ILE A 60 -8.45 2.90 10.12
CA ILE A 60 -8.20 4.28 10.53
C ILE A 60 -9.51 5.08 10.58
N LEU A 61 -10.32 5.04 9.52
CA LEU A 61 -11.60 5.76 9.47
C LEU A 61 -12.60 5.30 10.54
N SER A 62 -12.52 4.04 10.97
CA SER A 62 -13.39 3.47 12.00
C SER A 62 -12.94 3.82 13.42
N PHE A 63 -11.63 3.97 13.65
CA PHE A 63 -11.06 4.09 15.01
C PHE A 63 -10.38 5.43 15.32
N TYR A 64 -10.21 6.34 14.35
CA TYR A 64 -9.48 7.61 14.55
C TYR A 64 -10.05 8.47 15.68
N SER A 65 -11.35 8.35 15.98
CA SER A 65 -12.03 9.10 17.04
C SER A 65 -11.85 8.50 18.44
N ARG A 66 -11.44 7.23 18.52
CA ARG A 66 -11.28 6.48 19.77
C ARG A 66 -9.82 6.30 20.18
N LEU A 67 -8.90 6.32 19.21
CA LEU A 67 -7.47 6.11 19.42
C LEU A 67 -6.72 7.44 19.35
N GLY A 68 -5.89 7.70 20.37
CA GLY A 68 -5.13 8.94 20.50
C GLY A 68 -3.81 8.95 19.72
N THR A 69 -3.03 10.01 19.93
CA THR A 69 -1.77 10.27 19.23
C THR A 69 -0.70 9.20 19.44
N SER A 70 -0.75 8.50 20.57
CA SER A 70 0.13 7.37 20.91
C SER A 70 0.04 6.21 19.93
N VAL A 71 -1.08 6.07 19.20
CA VAL A 71 -1.26 5.04 18.17
C VAL A 71 -1.06 5.64 16.77
N SER A 72 -1.59 6.85 16.53
CA SER A 72 -1.56 7.46 15.21
C SER A 72 -0.15 7.74 14.70
N PHE A 73 0.77 8.17 15.57
CA PHE A 73 2.12 8.51 15.16
C PHE A 73 2.95 7.27 14.77
N PRO A 74 3.05 6.21 15.59
CA PRO A 74 3.71 4.98 15.18
C PRO A 74 3.09 4.37 13.91
N LEU A 75 1.76 4.44 13.76
CA LEU A 75 1.09 3.93 12.57
C LEU A 75 1.46 4.74 11.31
N ALA A 76 1.55 6.07 11.41
CA ALA A 76 2.01 6.90 10.31
C ALA A 76 3.44 6.56 9.89
N VAL A 77 4.33 6.35 10.86
CA VAL A 77 5.71 5.91 10.59
C VAL A 77 5.73 4.55 9.90
N LEU A 78 4.97 3.57 10.40
CA LEU A 78 4.88 2.24 9.79
C LEU A 78 4.39 2.31 8.33
N ASN A 79 3.32 3.06 8.06
CA ASN A 79 2.82 3.22 6.70
C ASN A 79 3.87 3.91 5.80
N THR A 80 4.56 4.94 6.29
CA THR A 80 5.61 5.61 5.49
C THR A 80 6.78 4.69 5.17
N LEU A 81 7.15 3.79 6.10
CA LEU A 81 8.17 2.77 5.87
C LEU A 81 7.71 1.71 4.88
N GLY A 82 6.43 1.32 4.93
CA GLY A 82 5.79 0.47 3.93
C GLY A 82 5.95 1.07 2.53
N LEU A 83 5.60 2.35 2.38
CA LEU A 83 5.68 3.04 1.10
C LEU A 83 7.13 3.13 0.61
N ALA A 84 8.07 3.43 1.51
CA ALA A 84 9.49 3.47 1.18
C ALA A 84 10.01 2.10 0.70
N ALA A 85 9.60 1.01 1.35
CA ALA A 85 9.95 -0.35 0.93
C ALA A 85 9.36 -0.69 -0.45
N LEU A 86 8.12 -0.30 -0.70
CA LEU A 86 7.42 -0.52 -1.97
C LEU A 86 8.06 0.28 -3.12
N LEU A 87 8.43 1.53 -2.85
CA LEU A 87 9.20 2.35 -3.79
C LEU A 87 10.58 1.74 -4.08
N SER A 88 11.29 1.27 -3.05
CA SER A 88 12.59 0.60 -3.22
C SER A 88 12.49 -0.66 -4.09
N LEU A 89 11.45 -1.48 -3.86
CA LEU A 89 11.16 -2.64 -4.69
C LEU A 89 10.87 -2.24 -6.14
N TYR A 90 10.04 -1.22 -6.34
CA TYR A 90 9.70 -0.71 -7.68
C TYR A 90 10.94 -0.20 -8.43
N TYR A 91 11.83 0.55 -7.78
CA TYR A 91 13.08 1.00 -8.38
C TYR A 91 13.99 -0.16 -8.76
N THR A 92 14.11 -1.16 -7.88
CA THR A 92 14.96 -2.35 -8.12
C THR A 92 14.46 -3.19 -9.28
N LEU A 93 13.14 -3.32 -9.45
CA LEU A 93 12.53 -4.07 -10.56
C LEU A 93 12.57 -3.31 -11.91
N ARG A 94 12.82 -2.00 -11.88
CA ARG A 94 12.91 -1.16 -13.08
C ARG A 94 14.32 -1.16 -13.70
N THR A 95 15.36 -1.28 -12.89
CA THR A 95 16.78 -1.42 -13.31
C THR A 95 17.11 -2.82 -13.76
#